data_AF-A0A353CUW2-F1
#
_entry.id   AF-A0A353CUW2-F1
#
_cell.length_a   1.000
_cell.length_b   1.000
_cell.length_c   1.000
_cell.angle_alpha   90.00
_cell.angle_beta   90.00
_cell.angle_gamma   90.00
#
_symmetry.space_group_name_H-M   'P 1'
#
loop_
_entity.id
_entity.type
_entity.pdbx_description
1 polymer ?
#
loop_
_entity_poly.entity_id
_entity_poly.type
_entity_poly.pdbx_seq_one_letter_code
_entity_poly.pdbx_strand_id
1 'polypeptide(L)'
;MAEAAAGLLSRISESAGSKEPPYISRSPLPVWLAGLILGAWLIGAALARSSAAKYQNPRIALPPSDVPPDFFFPFLISRHASTKEVEYRILTRQKQSLGAYYDFAHDAWLAVGFYGLILFHLVWAFAGLLPGDNPLTNVMLGLPGGRLIASVPDLVFLMPFLFGLYKRSMRREALEIFDHQSNKIFTVTPENAYGLLRDGNGKEVARLVEKTDKDGRCWEFVDTDNLVVFAVRDDAPGISKACRFFGVQGGRLRKHYGLFVQDRRAGYVFLDPSSPDRFQIHLEYNYSRLSQPAHILAVVLYIISREREHAYPTIF
;
A
#
# COMPACT_ATOMS: atom_id res chain seq x y z
N MET A 1 30.13 22.72 -0.62
CA MET A 1 28.82 22.42 -1.26
C MET A 1 27.91 23.64 -1.34
N ALA A 2 27.77 24.46 -0.30
CA ALA A 2 26.92 25.67 -0.33
C ALA A 2 27.38 26.73 -1.35
N GLU A 3 28.68 27.02 -1.48
CA GLU A 3 29.21 27.96 -2.49
C GLU A 3 29.01 27.48 -3.94
N ALA A 4 29.16 26.18 -4.18
CA ALA A 4 28.94 25.61 -5.51
C ALA A 4 27.46 25.68 -5.91
N ALA A 5 26.54 25.45 -4.96
CA ALA A 5 25.11 25.63 -5.18
C ALA A 5 24.74 27.10 -5.40
N ALA A 6 25.31 28.02 -4.62
CA ALA A 6 25.09 29.46 -4.77
C ALA A 6 25.61 30.00 -6.11
N GLY A 7 26.79 29.57 -6.55
CA GLY A 7 27.36 29.94 -7.84
C GLY A 7 26.64 29.34 -9.05
N LEU A 8 25.99 28.19 -8.88
CA LEU A 8 25.14 27.58 -9.92
C LEU A 8 23.80 28.34 -10.01
N LEU A 9 23.22 28.73 -8.87
CA LEU A 9 22.00 29.54 -8.81
C LEU A 9 22.19 30.94 -9.39
N SER A 10 23.34 31.60 -9.17
CA SER A 10 23.62 32.92 -9.76
C SER A 10 23.81 32.87 -11.28
N ARG A 11 24.49 31.85 -11.80
CA ARG A 11 24.63 31.65 -13.26
C ARG A 11 23.29 31.33 -13.94
N ILE A 12 22.42 30.58 -13.26
CA ILE A 12 21.07 30.31 -13.75
C ILE A 12 20.24 31.60 -13.79
N SER A 13 20.31 32.45 -12.75
CA SER A 13 19.54 33.71 -12.72
C SER A 13 20.01 34.71 -13.79
N GLU A 14 21.31 34.81 -14.05
CA GLU A 14 21.86 35.61 -15.16
C GLU A 14 21.38 35.09 -16.52
N SER A 15 21.29 33.77 -16.71
CA SER A 15 20.76 33.18 -17.94
C SER A 15 19.24 33.37 -18.10
N ALA A 16 18.51 33.52 -16.99
CA ALA A 16 17.05 33.70 -16.99
C ALA A 16 16.66 35.16 -17.26
N GLY A 17 17.45 36.13 -16.78
CA GLY A 17 17.22 37.57 -17.01
C GLY A 17 17.31 38.02 -18.47
N SER A 18 17.82 37.16 -19.37
CA SER A 18 17.89 37.41 -20.83
C SER A 18 16.86 36.63 -21.65
N LYS A 19 16.01 35.81 -21.02
CA LYS A 19 15.08 34.90 -21.70
C LYS A 19 13.63 35.39 -21.64
N GLU A 20 12.93 35.22 -22.75
CA GLU A 20 11.51 35.54 -22.88
C GLU A 20 10.64 34.79 -21.84
N PRO A 21 9.53 35.39 -21.39
CA PRO A 21 8.65 34.80 -20.39
C PRO A 21 8.03 33.45 -20.84
N PRO A 22 7.51 32.64 -19.89
CA PRO A 22 6.78 31.43 -20.23
C PRO A 22 5.60 31.74 -21.16
N TYR A 23 5.25 30.79 -22.04
CA TYR A 23 4.09 30.89 -22.94
C TYR A 23 2.77 31.01 -22.17
N ILE A 24 2.67 30.35 -21.02
CA ILE A 24 1.53 30.42 -20.13
C ILE A 24 2.02 30.91 -18.77
N SER A 25 1.53 32.07 -18.34
CA SER A 25 1.85 32.59 -17.01
C SER A 25 1.13 31.77 -15.95
N ARG A 26 1.91 31.16 -15.06
CA ARG A 26 1.41 30.39 -13.90
C ARG A 26 2.06 30.89 -12.64
N SER A 27 1.26 30.97 -11.58
CA SER A 27 1.73 31.29 -10.24
C SER A 27 1.73 30.04 -9.37
N PRO A 28 2.71 29.89 -8.46
CA PRO A 28 2.66 28.84 -7.47
C PRO A 28 1.44 29.01 -6.55
N LEU A 29 1.09 27.94 -5.83
CA LEU A 29 0.11 28.01 -4.73
C LEU A 29 0.54 29.08 -3.71
N PRO A 30 -0.41 29.85 -3.15
CA PRO A 30 -0.11 30.78 -2.07
C PRO A 30 0.56 30.06 -0.90
N VAL A 31 1.64 30.62 -0.37
CA VAL A 31 2.46 30.00 0.69
C VAL A 31 1.61 29.64 1.91
N TRP A 32 0.69 30.53 2.31
CA TRP A 32 -0.19 30.28 3.46
C TRP A 32 -1.08 29.04 3.24
N LEU A 33 -1.56 28.82 2.01
CA LEU A 33 -2.39 27.67 1.66
C LEU A 33 -1.56 26.39 1.59
N ALA A 34 -0.37 26.46 0.98
CA ALA A 34 0.57 25.33 0.98
C ALA A 34 0.97 24.93 2.42
N GLY A 35 1.23 25.92 3.28
CA GLY A 35 1.51 25.73 4.70
C GLY A 35 0.32 25.13 5.46
N LEU A 36 -0.90 25.60 5.19
CA LEU A 36 -2.12 25.05 5.78
C LEU A 36 -2.32 23.58 5.41
N ILE A 37 -2.18 23.23 4.13
CA ILE A 37 -2.33 21.85 3.63
C ILE A 37 -1.27 20.94 4.28
N LEU A 38 0.00 21.37 4.27
CA LEU A 38 1.10 20.61 4.86
C LEU A 38 0.91 20.44 6.38
N GLY A 39 0.54 21.52 7.08
CA GLY A 39 0.28 21.50 8.52
C GLY A 39 -0.89 20.60 8.89
N ALA A 40 -2.03 20.73 8.20
CA ALA A 40 -3.19 19.87 8.39
C ALA A 40 -2.86 18.40 8.15
N TRP A 41 -2.06 18.11 7.12
CA TRP A 41 -1.60 16.76 6.84
C TRP A 41 -0.72 16.19 7.94
N LEU A 42 0.30 16.92 8.39
CA LEU A 42 1.21 16.48 9.46
C LEU A 42 0.47 16.23 10.77
N ILE A 43 -0.46 17.12 11.15
CA ILE A 43 -1.29 16.97 12.34
C ILE A 43 -2.20 15.74 12.20
N GLY A 44 -2.90 15.61 11.07
CA GLY A 44 -3.77 14.47 10.80
C GLY A 44 -3.01 13.13 10.84
N ALA A 45 -1.82 13.09 10.24
CA ALA A 45 -0.94 11.93 10.26
C ALA A 45 -0.52 11.55 11.69
N ALA A 46 -0.17 12.53 12.53
CA ALA A 46 0.20 12.29 13.92
C ALA A 46 -1.00 11.81 14.77
N LEU A 47 -2.19 12.37 14.55
CA LEU A 47 -3.41 11.94 15.23
C LEU A 47 -3.82 10.52 14.83
N ALA A 48 -3.81 10.20 13.52
CA ALA A 48 -4.10 8.87 13.00
C ALA A 48 -3.18 7.81 13.60
N ARG A 49 -1.89 8.11 13.65
CA ARG A 49 -0.85 7.28 14.26
C ARG A 49 -1.10 7.05 15.75
N SER A 50 -1.39 8.12 16.50
CA SER A 50 -1.69 8.03 17.93
C SER A 50 -2.93 7.18 18.18
N SER A 51 -3.96 7.32 17.34
CA SER A 51 -5.16 6.50 17.41
C SER A 51 -4.86 5.02 17.13
N ALA A 52 -4.06 4.72 16.11
CA ALA A 52 -3.69 3.35 15.77
C ALA A 52 -2.84 2.68 16.87
N ALA A 53 -1.95 3.44 17.53
CA ALA A 53 -1.14 2.93 18.63
C ALA A 53 -1.95 2.48 19.86
N LYS A 54 -3.21 2.92 19.99
CA LYS A 54 -4.12 2.47 21.07
C LYS A 54 -4.73 1.10 20.78
N TYR A 55 -4.74 0.66 19.53
CA TYR A 55 -5.26 -0.66 19.19
C TYR A 55 -4.32 -1.73 19.76
N GLN A 56 -4.89 -2.70 20.46
CA GLN A 56 -4.17 -3.85 21.00
C GLN A 56 -4.62 -5.10 20.29
N ASN A 57 -3.66 -5.98 20.00
CA ASN A 57 -3.96 -7.32 19.53
C ASN A 57 -4.95 -8.00 20.50
N PRO A 58 -6.06 -8.58 20.00
CA PRO A 58 -7.02 -9.27 20.83
C PRO A 58 -6.40 -10.43 21.61
N ARG A 59 -6.96 -10.76 22.77
CA ARG A 59 -6.47 -11.86 23.60
C ARG A 59 -6.95 -13.20 23.04
N ILE A 60 -6.01 -14.13 22.88
CA ILE A 60 -6.31 -15.48 22.39
C ILE A 60 -6.75 -16.35 23.57
N ALA A 61 -7.80 -17.16 23.36
CA ALA A 61 -8.17 -18.20 24.30
C ALA A 61 -7.05 -19.25 24.41
N LEU A 62 -6.82 -19.79 25.61
CA LEU A 62 -5.83 -20.84 25.80
C LEU A 62 -6.15 -22.05 24.90
N PRO A 63 -5.13 -22.71 24.34
CA PRO A 63 -5.34 -23.94 23.59
C PRO A 63 -6.05 -24.99 24.45
N PRO A 64 -6.97 -25.78 23.86
CA PRO A 64 -7.48 -26.98 24.53
C PRO A 64 -6.33 -27.98 24.76
N SER A 65 -6.53 -28.91 25.70
CA SER A 65 -5.54 -29.96 26.01
C SER A 65 -5.19 -30.83 24.80
N ASP A 66 -6.18 -31.08 23.92
CA ASP A 66 -6.02 -31.89 22.71
C ASP A 66 -6.17 -31.02 21.47
N VAL A 67 -5.05 -30.45 21.02
CA VAL A 67 -4.99 -29.75 19.72
C VAL A 67 -4.80 -30.79 18.61
N PRO A 68 -5.64 -30.80 17.56
CA PRO A 68 -5.44 -31.70 16.43
C PRO A 68 -4.04 -31.58 15.83
N PRO A 69 -3.40 -32.70 15.44
CA PRO A 69 -2.07 -32.68 14.81
C PRO A 69 -2.08 -31.91 13.48
N ASP A 70 -3.21 -31.93 12.77
CA ASP A 70 -3.42 -31.25 11.48
C ASP A 70 -3.82 -29.78 11.63
N PHE A 71 -3.72 -29.20 12.83
CA PHE A 71 -3.97 -27.79 13.04
C PHE A 71 -2.73 -26.97 12.64
N PHE A 72 -2.80 -26.34 11.46
CA PHE A 72 -1.69 -25.59 10.83
C PHE A 72 -1.44 -24.19 11.41
N PHE A 73 -2.41 -23.64 12.14
CA PHE A 73 -2.28 -22.30 12.74
C PHE A 73 -1.45 -22.36 14.04
N PRO A 74 -0.69 -21.29 14.34
CA PRO A 74 -0.60 -20.05 13.57
C PRO A 74 0.31 -20.15 12.35
N PHE A 75 0.02 -19.33 11.34
CA PHE A 75 1.00 -19.01 10.29
C PHE A 75 1.82 -17.81 10.74
N LEU A 76 3.14 -18.00 10.89
CA LEU A 76 4.07 -16.92 11.17
C LEU A 76 4.58 -16.36 9.84
N ILE A 77 4.34 -15.08 9.59
CA ILE A 77 4.58 -14.47 8.29
C ILE A 77 5.60 -13.34 8.44
N SER A 78 6.67 -13.41 7.66
CA SER A 78 7.62 -12.33 7.45
C SER A 78 7.50 -11.82 6.03
N ARG A 79 7.58 -10.51 5.87
CA ARG A 79 7.31 -9.80 4.63
C ARG A 79 8.55 -9.05 4.18
N HIS A 80 8.83 -9.07 2.89
CA HIS A 80 9.92 -8.29 2.30
C HIS A 80 9.40 -7.57 1.06
N ALA A 81 9.30 -6.25 1.14
CA ALA A 81 8.81 -5.42 0.04
C ALA A 81 9.99 -4.84 -0.75
N SER A 82 9.95 -5.04 -2.07
CA SER A 82 10.81 -4.34 -3.03
C SER A 82 10.03 -3.26 -3.77
N THR A 83 10.66 -2.60 -4.74
CA THR A 83 9.99 -1.60 -5.61
C THR A 83 9.10 -2.23 -6.69
N LYS A 84 9.10 -3.55 -6.82
CA LYS A 84 8.37 -4.27 -7.86
C LYS A 84 7.40 -5.31 -7.32
N GLU A 85 7.73 -5.92 -6.20
CA GLU A 85 7.00 -7.05 -5.66
C GLU A 85 7.15 -7.11 -4.14
N VAL A 86 6.23 -7.81 -3.49
CA VAL A 86 6.42 -8.26 -2.13
C VAL A 86 6.60 -9.77 -2.13
N GLU A 87 7.54 -10.22 -1.31
CA GLU A 87 7.72 -11.60 -0.95
C GLU A 87 7.24 -11.83 0.49
N TYR A 88 6.53 -12.92 0.70
CA TYR A 88 6.16 -13.43 2.01
C TYR A 88 6.87 -14.75 2.26
N ARG A 89 7.53 -14.83 3.39
CA ARG A 89 8.03 -16.09 3.95
C ARG A 89 7.09 -16.52 5.07
N ILE A 90 6.46 -17.67 4.87
CA ILE A 90 5.46 -18.21 5.80
C ILE A 90 6.03 -19.45 6.48
N LEU A 91 5.97 -19.48 7.81
CA LEU A 91 6.30 -20.66 8.61
C LEU A 91 5.03 -21.19 9.24
N THR A 92 4.70 -22.45 8.98
CA THR A 92 3.55 -23.14 9.58
C THR A 92 3.88 -23.65 10.98
N ARG A 93 2.86 -24.03 11.76
CA ARG A 93 3.06 -24.68 13.07
C ARG A 93 3.90 -25.96 12.98
N GLN A 94 3.78 -26.70 11.88
CA GLN A 94 4.56 -27.91 11.58
C GLN A 94 5.97 -27.61 11.05
N LYS A 95 6.43 -26.35 11.12
CA LYS A 95 7.75 -25.90 10.63
C LYS A 95 7.95 -26.08 9.12
N GLN A 96 6.88 -26.15 8.35
CA GLN A 96 6.97 -26.11 6.89
C GLN A 96 7.15 -24.65 6.44
N SER A 97 8.04 -24.43 5.47
CA SER A 97 8.27 -23.11 4.88
C SER A 97 7.48 -23.01 3.58
N LEU A 98 6.69 -21.95 3.43
CA LEU A 98 6.02 -21.59 2.18
C LEU A 98 6.51 -20.21 1.74
N GLY A 99 6.51 -19.98 0.42
CA GLY A 99 6.78 -18.69 -0.19
C GLY A 99 5.51 -18.12 -0.81
N ALA A 100 5.35 -16.81 -0.82
CA ALA A 100 4.34 -16.17 -1.65
C ALA A 100 4.84 -14.87 -2.25
N TYR A 101 4.39 -14.55 -3.46
CA TYR A 101 4.83 -13.37 -4.21
C TYR A 101 3.63 -12.61 -4.77
N TYR A 102 3.70 -11.28 -4.75
CA TYR A 102 2.70 -10.42 -5.37
C TYR A 102 3.38 -9.25 -6.08
N ASP A 103 3.12 -9.12 -7.39
CA ASP A 103 3.72 -8.08 -8.27
C ASP A 103 2.88 -6.79 -8.27
N PHE A 104 3.56 -5.67 -8.08
CA PHE A 104 3.01 -4.30 -8.15
C PHE A 104 3.98 -3.31 -8.82
N ALA A 105 4.80 -3.73 -9.77
CA ALA A 105 5.85 -2.88 -10.36
C ALA A 105 5.40 -1.55 -10.99
N HIS A 106 4.10 -1.37 -11.24
CA HIS A 106 3.52 -0.11 -11.72
C HIS A 106 3.44 0.97 -10.62
N ASP A 107 3.42 0.58 -9.34
CA ASP A 107 3.22 1.50 -8.21
C ASP A 107 4.37 2.49 -8.04
N ALA A 108 5.61 2.08 -8.32
CA ALA A 108 6.75 3.00 -8.28
C ALA A 108 6.58 4.16 -9.27
N TRP A 109 6.04 3.90 -10.46
CA TRP A 109 5.80 4.92 -11.50
C TRP A 109 4.67 5.86 -11.11
N LEU A 110 3.57 5.30 -10.60
CA LEU A 110 2.44 6.08 -10.09
C LEU A 110 2.89 6.99 -8.93
N ALA A 111 3.67 6.46 -7.98
CA ALA A 111 4.20 7.20 -6.85
C ALA A 111 5.13 8.34 -7.28
N VAL A 112 6.10 8.07 -8.16
CA VAL A 112 7.02 9.10 -8.65
C VAL A 112 6.28 10.23 -9.35
N GLY A 113 5.32 9.92 -10.21
CA GLY A 113 4.53 10.94 -10.90
C GLY A 113 3.65 11.74 -9.93
N PHE A 114 2.90 11.06 -9.06
CA PHE A 114 1.99 11.74 -8.14
C PHE A 114 2.72 12.57 -7.06
N TYR A 115 3.68 11.97 -6.36
CA TYR A 115 4.43 12.68 -5.30
C TYR A 115 5.40 13.70 -5.86
N GLY A 116 6.00 13.43 -7.02
CA GLY A 116 6.83 14.40 -7.72
C GLY A 116 6.03 15.67 -8.00
N LEU A 117 4.80 15.53 -8.48
CA LEU A 117 3.91 16.67 -8.73
C LEU A 117 3.60 17.45 -7.45
N ILE A 118 3.13 16.78 -6.39
CA ILE A 118 2.79 17.45 -5.13
C ILE A 118 4.02 18.15 -4.52
N LEU A 119 5.14 17.44 -4.42
CA LEU A 119 6.36 17.97 -3.83
C LEU A 119 6.88 19.16 -4.64
N PHE A 120 6.82 19.07 -5.97
CA PHE A 120 7.17 20.18 -6.84
C PHE A 120 6.32 21.42 -6.53
N HIS A 121 4.99 21.28 -6.43
CA HIS A 121 4.11 22.42 -6.13
C HIS A 121 4.33 22.99 -4.73
N LEU A 122 4.62 22.15 -3.73
CA LEU A 122 4.99 22.62 -2.39
C LEU A 122 6.30 23.40 -2.42
N VAL A 123 7.35 22.85 -3.06
CA VAL A 123 8.64 23.52 -3.20
C VAL A 123 8.48 24.82 -3.99
N TRP A 124 7.67 24.83 -5.05
CA TRP A 124 7.40 26.02 -5.86
C TRP A 124 6.70 27.12 -5.07
N ALA A 125 5.73 26.75 -4.23
CA ALA A 125 5.07 27.65 -3.29
C ALA A 125 6.08 28.28 -2.33
N PHE A 126 6.85 27.47 -1.61
CA PHE A 126 7.82 27.98 -0.62
C PHE A 126 9.00 28.73 -1.25
N ALA A 127 9.38 28.41 -2.50
CA ALA A 127 10.37 29.17 -3.25
C ALA A 127 9.95 30.64 -3.45
N GLY A 128 8.64 30.94 -3.44
CA GLY A 128 8.12 32.30 -3.49
C GLY A 128 8.39 33.14 -2.23
N LEU A 129 8.90 32.56 -1.15
CA LEU A 129 9.34 33.31 0.04
C LEU A 129 10.73 33.94 -0.13
N LEU A 130 11.49 33.52 -1.14
CA LEU A 130 12.82 34.05 -1.38
C LEU A 130 12.72 35.42 -2.07
N PRO A 131 13.61 36.37 -1.74
CA PRO A 131 13.60 37.70 -2.33
C PRO A 131 13.87 37.64 -3.84
N GLY A 132 13.11 38.43 -4.62
CA GLY A 132 13.20 38.49 -6.08
C GLY A 132 12.14 37.63 -6.79
N ASP A 133 12.33 37.40 -8.09
CA ASP A 133 11.47 36.51 -8.87
C ASP A 133 11.62 35.05 -8.40
N ASN A 134 10.55 34.26 -8.52
CA ASN A 134 10.52 32.90 -8.00
C ASN A 134 11.67 32.06 -8.61
N PRO A 135 12.64 31.62 -7.80
CA PRO A 135 13.88 31.05 -8.31
C PRO A 135 13.68 29.72 -9.04
N LEU A 136 12.64 28.96 -8.68
CA LEU A 136 12.32 27.71 -9.38
C LEU A 136 11.84 27.99 -10.82
N THR A 137 11.11 29.09 -11.01
CA THR A 137 10.70 29.55 -12.35
C THR A 137 11.92 29.93 -13.19
N ASN A 138 12.87 30.64 -12.59
CA ASN A 138 14.13 31.02 -13.25
C ASN A 138 14.98 29.79 -13.62
N VAL A 139 15.04 28.79 -12.73
CA VAL A 139 15.67 27.49 -13.02
C VAL A 139 15.03 26.81 -14.22
N MET A 140 13.69 26.76 -14.27
CA MET A 140 12.98 26.15 -15.40
C MET A 140 13.24 26.89 -16.71
N LEU A 141 13.22 28.22 -16.72
CA LEU A 141 13.58 29.05 -17.88
C LEU A 141 15.05 28.84 -18.31
N GLY A 142 15.93 28.51 -17.36
CA GLY A 142 17.33 28.16 -17.59
C GLY A 142 17.54 26.93 -18.48
N LEU A 143 16.59 25.98 -18.48
CA LEU A 143 16.71 24.69 -19.18
C LEU A 143 16.53 24.80 -20.71
N PRO A 144 17.03 23.82 -21.50
CA PRO A 144 16.64 23.66 -22.90
C PRO A 144 15.13 23.50 -23.03
N GLY A 145 14.48 24.33 -23.85
CA GLY A 145 13.02 24.37 -23.93
C GLY A 145 12.35 24.98 -22.68
N GLY A 146 13.10 25.72 -21.86
CA GLY A 146 12.67 26.22 -20.55
C GLY A 146 11.36 27.02 -20.54
N ARG A 147 11.03 27.74 -21.61
CA ARG A 147 9.73 28.43 -21.76
C ARG A 147 8.55 27.45 -21.70
N LEU A 148 8.67 26.29 -22.35
CA LEU A 148 7.65 25.24 -22.32
C LEU A 148 7.59 24.56 -20.94
N ILE A 149 8.75 24.25 -20.37
CA ILE A 149 8.87 23.60 -19.05
C ILE A 149 8.28 24.51 -17.97
N ALA A 150 8.58 25.81 -17.98
CA ALA A 150 8.04 26.78 -17.03
C ALA A 150 6.53 27.01 -17.23
N SER A 151 6.01 26.83 -18.45
CA SER A 151 4.57 26.95 -18.75
C SER A 151 3.77 25.75 -18.25
N VAL A 152 4.32 24.54 -18.38
CA VAL A 152 3.65 23.28 -18.00
C VAL A 152 4.63 22.33 -17.29
N PRO A 153 5.09 22.69 -16.07
CA PRO A 153 6.06 21.88 -15.34
C PRO A 153 5.52 20.50 -14.96
N ASP A 154 4.19 20.39 -14.87
CA ASP A 154 3.48 19.15 -14.53
C ASP A 154 3.75 18.01 -15.51
N LEU A 155 4.11 18.30 -16.78
CA LEU A 155 4.34 17.28 -17.82
C LEU A 155 5.42 16.27 -17.43
N VAL A 156 6.47 16.72 -16.74
CA VAL A 156 7.58 15.87 -16.29
C VAL A 156 7.08 14.79 -15.33
N PHE A 157 6.07 15.11 -14.53
CA PHE A 157 5.47 14.21 -13.55
C PHE A 157 4.28 13.42 -14.13
N LEU A 158 3.58 14.01 -15.10
CA LEU A 158 2.47 13.35 -15.80
C LEU A 158 2.96 12.15 -16.61
N MET A 159 4.13 12.22 -17.26
CA MET A 159 4.68 11.11 -18.03
C MET A 159 4.86 9.81 -17.22
N PRO A 160 5.61 9.78 -16.10
CA PRO A 160 5.73 8.57 -15.29
C PRO A 160 4.39 8.14 -14.69
N PHE A 161 3.49 9.08 -14.36
CA PHE A 161 2.14 8.74 -13.88
C PHE A 161 1.32 7.99 -14.94
N LEU A 162 1.25 8.52 -16.17
CA LEU A 162 0.55 7.87 -17.29
C LEU A 162 1.18 6.52 -17.64
N PHE A 163 2.51 6.42 -17.61
CA PHE A 163 3.20 5.15 -17.81
C PHE A 163 2.88 4.13 -16.71
N GLY A 164 2.75 4.56 -15.46
CA GLY A 164 2.26 3.73 -14.36
C GLY A 164 0.84 3.24 -14.59
N LEU A 165 -0.07 4.10 -15.04
CA LEU A 165 -1.45 3.71 -15.38
C LEU A 165 -1.50 2.71 -16.52
N TYR A 166 -0.71 2.92 -17.58
CA TYR A 166 -0.57 1.97 -18.68
C TYR A 166 -0.06 0.61 -18.21
N LYS A 167 0.98 0.57 -17.36
CA LYS A 167 1.47 -0.69 -16.79
C LYS A 167 0.43 -1.37 -15.91
N ARG A 168 -0.33 -0.60 -15.14
CA ARG A 168 -1.40 -1.11 -14.28
C ARG A 168 -2.51 -1.77 -15.10
N SER A 169 -2.89 -1.22 -16.26
CA SER A 169 -3.93 -1.83 -17.10
C SER A 169 -3.44 -3.08 -17.86
N MET A 170 -2.15 -3.16 -18.18
CA MET A 170 -1.57 -4.29 -18.92
C MET A 170 -1.18 -5.48 -18.04
N ARG A 171 -0.89 -5.28 -16.76
CA ARG A 171 -0.47 -6.35 -15.84
C ARG A 171 -1.64 -6.91 -15.05
N ARG A 172 -1.66 -8.22 -14.90
CA ARG A 172 -2.52 -8.92 -13.94
C ARG A 172 -1.77 -9.05 -12.62
N GLU A 173 -2.21 -8.31 -11.62
CA GLU A 173 -1.69 -8.45 -10.25
C GLU A 173 -2.08 -9.82 -9.71
N ALA A 174 -1.13 -10.76 -9.61
CA ALA A 174 -1.41 -12.10 -9.10
C ALA A 174 -0.65 -12.34 -7.79
N LEU A 175 -1.32 -12.92 -6.80
CA LEU A 175 -0.62 -13.54 -5.68
C LEU A 175 -0.37 -15.00 -6.03
N GLU A 176 0.89 -15.41 -5.98
CA GLU A 176 1.30 -16.79 -6.19
C GLU A 176 1.87 -17.36 -4.91
N ILE A 177 1.45 -18.58 -4.53
CA ILE A 177 1.90 -19.26 -3.31
C ILE A 177 2.60 -20.54 -3.70
N PHE A 178 3.76 -20.78 -3.11
CA PHE A 178 4.66 -21.87 -3.40
C PHE A 178 4.97 -22.70 -2.16
N ASP A 179 5.13 -24.00 -2.36
CA ASP A 179 5.66 -24.88 -1.31
C ASP A 179 7.19 -24.75 -1.17
N HIS A 180 7.76 -25.52 -0.25
CA HIS A 180 9.21 -25.58 -0.02
C HIS A 180 10.03 -26.08 -1.22
N GLN A 181 9.39 -26.73 -2.20
CA GLN A 181 10.01 -27.22 -3.43
C GLN A 181 9.80 -26.26 -4.61
N SER A 182 9.23 -25.07 -4.35
CA SER A 182 8.85 -24.08 -5.37
C SER A 182 7.76 -24.57 -6.33
N ASN A 183 6.95 -25.57 -5.93
CA ASN A 183 5.74 -25.92 -6.66
C ASN A 183 4.63 -24.92 -6.32
N LYS A 184 3.94 -24.44 -7.34
CA LYS A 184 2.82 -23.51 -7.18
C LYS A 184 1.63 -24.25 -6.55
N ILE A 185 1.17 -23.77 -5.40
CA ILE A 185 0.02 -24.32 -4.67
C ILE A 185 -1.25 -23.57 -5.05
N PHE A 186 -1.19 -22.23 -5.07
CA PHE A 186 -2.33 -21.37 -5.37
C PHE A 186 -1.92 -20.16 -6.19
N THR A 187 -2.88 -19.68 -6.98
CA THR A 187 -2.82 -18.37 -7.63
C THR A 187 -4.10 -17.59 -7.33
N VAL A 188 -3.98 -16.33 -6.95
CA VAL A 188 -5.11 -15.42 -6.75
C VAL A 188 -5.01 -14.26 -7.72
N THR A 189 -6.04 -14.09 -8.57
CA THR A 189 -6.05 -13.06 -9.63
C THR A 189 -7.29 -12.17 -9.57
N PRO A 190 -7.22 -10.90 -10.01
CA PRO A 190 -8.37 -10.00 -10.09
C PRO A 190 -9.22 -10.34 -11.33
N GLU A 191 -10.06 -11.37 -11.26
CA GLU A 191 -10.94 -11.76 -12.36
C GLU A 191 -12.41 -11.81 -11.90
N ASN A 192 -13.29 -10.97 -12.48
CA ASN A 192 -14.76 -10.93 -12.29
C ASN A 192 -15.27 -10.86 -10.84
N ALA A 193 -14.38 -10.76 -9.86
CA ALA A 193 -14.61 -10.66 -8.43
C ALA A 193 -13.47 -9.83 -7.80
N TYR A 194 -13.47 -9.67 -6.48
CA TYR A 194 -12.32 -9.09 -5.82
C TYR A 194 -11.10 -10.00 -5.99
N GLY A 195 -11.23 -11.33 -5.91
CA GLY A 195 -10.15 -12.24 -6.26
C GLY A 195 -10.68 -13.60 -6.68
N LEU A 196 -10.08 -14.21 -7.69
CA LEU A 196 -10.35 -15.58 -8.09
C LEU A 196 -9.19 -16.46 -7.65
N LEU A 197 -9.49 -17.44 -6.77
CA LEU A 197 -8.52 -18.41 -6.28
C LEU A 197 -8.53 -19.65 -7.18
N ARG A 198 -7.34 -20.00 -7.67
CA ARG A 198 -7.09 -21.21 -8.45
C ARG A 198 -6.01 -22.05 -7.79
N ASP A 199 -6.13 -23.38 -7.90
CA ASP A 199 -5.09 -24.30 -7.43
C ASP A 199 -3.85 -24.30 -8.35
N GLY A 200 -2.85 -25.10 -8.02
CA GLY A 200 -1.63 -25.28 -8.80
C GLY A 200 -1.85 -25.79 -10.23
N ASN A 201 -3.00 -26.41 -10.51
CA ASN A 201 -3.39 -26.88 -11.83
C ASN A 201 -4.23 -25.84 -12.61
N GLY A 202 -4.51 -24.70 -12.01
CA GLY A 202 -5.33 -23.63 -12.61
C GLY A 202 -6.84 -23.85 -12.49
N LYS A 203 -7.30 -24.87 -11.74
CA LYS A 203 -8.72 -25.11 -11.48
C LYS A 203 -9.23 -24.08 -10.48
N GLU A 204 -10.40 -23.50 -10.76
CA GLU A 204 -11.09 -22.61 -9.83
C GLU A 204 -11.46 -23.36 -8.53
N VAL A 205 -11.09 -22.76 -7.40
CA VAL A 205 -11.36 -23.30 -6.06
C VAL A 205 -12.35 -22.42 -5.30
N ALA A 206 -12.24 -21.09 -5.46
CA ALA A 206 -13.09 -20.15 -4.77
C ALA A 206 -13.02 -18.75 -5.39
N ARG A 207 -13.98 -17.92 -4.98
CA ARG A 207 -14.03 -16.49 -5.27
C ARG A 207 -13.98 -15.71 -3.96
N LEU A 208 -13.29 -14.58 -4.01
CA LEU A 208 -13.26 -13.59 -2.96
C LEU A 208 -14.12 -12.41 -3.43
N VAL A 209 -15.18 -12.12 -2.70
CA VAL A 209 -16.15 -11.07 -3.04
C VAL A 209 -16.03 -9.94 -2.02
N GLU A 210 -15.72 -8.73 -2.48
CA GLU A 210 -15.70 -7.55 -1.62
C GLU A 210 -17.14 -7.06 -1.39
N LYS A 211 -17.48 -6.83 -0.13
CA LYS A 211 -18.70 -6.18 0.33
C LYS A 211 -18.35 -5.05 1.29
N THR A 212 -19.20 -4.04 1.31
CA THR A 212 -19.15 -2.99 2.32
C THR A 212 -20.37 -3.15 3.20
N ASP A 213 -20.16 -3.36 4.49
CA ASP A 213 -21.21 -3.45 5.51
C ASP A 213 -21.10 -2.26 6.48
N LYS A 214 -22.08 -2.12 7.38
CA LYS A 214 -22.10 -1.09 8.44
C LYS A 214 -20.86 -1.15 9.31
N ASP A 215 -20.32 -2.35 9.54
CA ASP A 215 -19.13 -2.60 10.35
C ASP A 215 -17.81 -2.37 9.58
N GLY A 216 -17.88 -1.96 8.31
CA GLY A 216 -16.71 -1.69 7.48
C GLY A 216 -16.61 -2.62 6.28
N ARG A 217 -15.39 -2.78 5.76
CA ARG A 217 -15.16 -3.62 4.57
C ARG A 217 -15.05 -5.08 4.98
N CYS A 218 -15.61 -5.92 4.11
CA CYS A 218 -15.70 -7.35 4.29
C CYS A 218 -15.32 -8.03 2.97
N TRP A 219 -14.56 -9.10 3.04
CA TRP A 219 -14.26 -9.95 1.90
C TRP A 219 -14.75 -11.36 2.23
N GLU A 220 -15.76 -11.81 1.50
CA GLU A 220 -16.34 -13.14 1.67
C GLU A 220 -15.63 -14.14 0.77
N PHE A 221 -15.15 -15.23 1.36
CA PHE A 221 -14.71 -16.39 0.63
C PHE A 221 -15.93 -17.23 0.26
N VAL A 222 -16.18 -17.33 -1.03
CA VAL A 222 -17.27 -18.06 -1.65
C VAL A 222 -16.69 -19.26 -2.38
N ASP A 223 -17.10 -20.47 -2.01
CA ASP A 223 -16.65 -21.69 -2.66
C ASP A 223 -17.29 -21.90 -4.06
N THR A 224 -16.97 -23.01 -4.72
CA THR A 224 -17.53 -23.35 -6.04
C THR A 224 -19.04 -23.60 -6.02
N ASP A 225 -19.61 -23.89 -4.86
CA ASP A 225 -21.04 -24.12 -4.66
C ASP A 225 -21.80 -22.83 -4.32
N ASN A 226 -21.12 -21.67 -4.41
CA ASN A 226 -21.61 -20.34 -4.05
C ASN A 226 -21.98 -20.18 -2.55
N LEU A 227 -21.38 -20.98 -1.68
CA LEU A 227 -21.55 -20.87 -0.24
C LEU A 227 -20.45 -20.01 0.37
N VAL A 228 -20.84 -19.11 1.28
CA VAL A 228 -19.90 -18.31 2.05
C VAL A 228 -19.33 -19.18 3.16
N VAL A 229 -18.05 -19.53 3.07
CA VAL A 229 -17.38 -20.38 4.07
C VAL A 229 -16.87 -19.54 5.23
N PHE A 230 -16.19 -18.43 4.92
CA PHE A 230 -15.70 -17.47 5.91
C PHE A 230 -15.60 -16.07 5.30
N ALA A 231 -15.41 -15.08 6.16
CA ALA A 231 -15.21 -13.70 5.77
C ALA A 231 -13.99 -13.11 6.47
N VAL A 232 -13.29 -12.21 5.79
CA VAL A 232 -12.26 -11.34 6.37
C VAL A 232 -12.87 -9.95 6.52
N ARG A 233 -12.76 -9.32 7.70
CA ARG A 233 -13.31 -7.98 7.95
C ARG A 233 -12.25 -7.05 8.52
N ASP A 234 -12.40 -5.75 8.26
CA ASP A 234 -11.65 -4.72 8.97
C ASP A 234 -12.06 -4.74 10.47
N ASP A 235 -11.10 -4.94 11.37
CA ASP A 235 -11.35 -4.90 12.83
C ASP A 235 -11.47 -3.49 13.38
N ALA A 236 -10.79 -2.55 12.72
CA ALA A 236 -10.76 -1.16 13.10
C ALA A 236 -10.95 -0.29 11.84
N PRO A 237 -12.19 -0.13 11.34
CA PRO A 237 -12.47 0.56 10.08
C PRO A 237 -11.94 2.00 10.04
N GLY A 238 -11.91 2.68 11.20
CA GLY A 238 -11.33 4.02 11.31
C GLY A 238 -9.83 4.04 11.01
N ILE A 239 -9.09 3.02 11.46
CA ILE A 239 -7.66 2.86 11.15
C ILE A 239 -7.50 2.54 9.66
N SER A 240 -8.32 1.65 9.10
CA SER A 240 -8.29 1.33 7.66
C SER A 240 -8.53 2.55 6.77
N LYS A 241 -9.44 3.44 7.16
CA LYS A 241 -9.65 4.74 6.49
C LYS A 241 -8.42 5.64 6.64
N ALA A 242 -7.87 5.77 7.85
CA ALA A 242 -6.68 6.57 8.08
C ALA A 242 -5.46 6.08 7.26
N CYS A 243 -5.27 4.76 7.13
CA CYS A 243 -4.25 4.17 6.27
C CYS A 243 -4.40 4.54 4.79
N ARG A 244 -5.61 4.82 4.30
CA ARG A 244 -5.85 5.24 2.90
C ARG A 244 -5.58 6.73 2.64
N PHE A 245 -5.47 7.52 3.71
CA PHE A 245 -5.23 8.96 3.62
C PHE A 245 -3.82 9.35 4.06
N PHE A 246 -3.24 8.66 5.04
CA PHE A 246 -1.95 8.97 5.63
C PHE A 246 -0.93 7.86 5.44
N GLY A 247 -1.32 6.78 4.77
CA GLY A 247 -0.45 5.66 4.55
C GLY A 247 -0.09 4.82 5.76
N VAL A 248 0.88 3.91 5.58
CA VAL A 248 1.28 2.97 6.65
C VAL A 248 2.30 3.52 7.66
N GLN A 249 2.88 4.70 7.39
CA GLN A 249 3.80 5.42 8.28
C GLN A 249 4.93 4.57 8.91
N GLY A 250 5.61 3.75 8.11
CA GLY A 250 6.64 2.82 8.60
C GLY A 250 6.06 1.68 9.44
N GLY A 251 4.81 1.31 9.17
CA GLY A 251 4.02 0.26 9.83
C GLY A 251 3.53 0.60 11.24
N ARG A 252 3.56 1.88 11.63
CA ARG A 252 2.90 2.38 12.85
C ARG A 252 1.40 2.64 12.64
N LEU A 253 0.97 2.76 11.39
CA LEU A 253 -0.43 2.83 10.98
C LEU A 253 -0.68 1.61 10.08
N ARG A 254 -1.39 0.58 10.55
CA ARG A 254 -1.62 -0.67 9.81
C ARG A 254 -3.09 -1.04 9.89
N LYS A 255 -3.63 -1.64 8.83
CA LYS A 255 -5.01 -2.14 8.91
C LYS A 255 -5.00 -3.43 9.74
N HIS A 256 -6.14 -3.72 10.34
CA HIS A 256 -6.31 -4.85 11.23
C HIS A 256 -7.43 -5.70 10.68
N TYR A 257 -7.22 -7.02 10.63
CA TYR A 257 -8.19 -7.93 10.05
C TYR A 257 -8.63 -9.01 11.03
N GLY A 258 -9.91 -9.31 10.97
CA GLY A 258 -10.52 -10.44 11.63
C GLY A 258 -11.05 -11.46 10.66
N LEU A 259 -11.00 -12.71 11.08
CA LEU A 259 -11.61 -13.83 10.39
C LEU A 259 -12.94 -14.14 11.07
N PHE A 260 -14.00 -14.25 10.29
CA PHE A 260 -15.36 -14.44 10.76
C PHE A 260 -16.03 -15.60 10.02
N VAL A 261 -16.90 -16.31 10.73
CA VAL A 261 -17.68 -17.41 10.20
C VAL A 261 -19.07 -17.34 10.76
N GLN A 262 -20.07 -17.28 9.89
CA GLN A 262 -21.47 -17.09 10.30
C GLN A 262 -21.60 -15.93 11.31
N ASP A 263 -20.94 -14.81 11.00
CA ASP A 263 -20.84 -13.60 11.84
C ASP A 263 -20.17 -13.75 13.20
N ARG A 264 -19.67 -14.93 13.55
CA ARG A 264 -18.87 -15.16 14.75
C ARG A 264 -17.40 -14.98 14.45
N ARG A 265 -16.69 -14.34 15.37
CA ARG A 265 -15.24 -14.23 15.28
C ARG A 265 -14.63 -15.63 15.36
N ALA A 266 -13.77 -15.94 14.39
CA ALA A 266 -13.13 -17.24 14.26
C ALA A 266 -11.60 -17.16 14.24
N GLY A 267 -11.02 -15.99 14.01
CA GLY A 267 -9.58 -15.83 13.96
C GLY A 267 -9.13 -14.38 13.81
N TYR A 268 -7.82 -14.18 13.79
CA TYR A 268 -7.20 -12.87 13.95
C TYR A 268 -5.93 -12.77 13.09
N VAL A 269 -5.69 -11.60 12.51
CA VAL A 269 -4.38 -11.23 11.97
C VAL A 269 -3.65 -10.39 13.02
N PHE A 270 -2.72 -11.02 13.74
CA PHE A 270 -1.93 -10.36 14.77
C PHE A 270 -0.72 -9.66 14.18
N LEU A 271 -0.61 -8.37 14.44
CA LEU A 271 0.56 -7.60 14.02
C LEU A 271 1.68 -7.77 15.03
N ASP A 272 2.92 -7.92 14.56
CA ASP A 272 4.08 -7.95 15.45
C ASP A 272 4.38 -6.51 15.93
N PRO A 273 4.34 -6.22 17.24
CA PRO A 273 4.63 -4.88 17.76
C PRO A 273 6.10 -4.48 17.56
N SER A 274 7.00 -5.45 17.39
CA SER A 274 8.44 -5.22 17.21
C SER A 274 8.84 -5.06 15.75
N SER A 275 7.98 -5.42 14.79
CA SER A 275 8.31 -5.36 13.37
C SER A 275 7.10 -5.07 12.48
N PRO A 276 7.15 -4.01 11.64
CA PRO A 276 6.09 -3.70 10.70
C PRO A 276 5.93 -4.73 9.57
N ASP A 277 6.92 -5.59 9.39
CA ASP A 277 6.99 -6.59 8.34
C ASP A 277 6.69 -8.01 8.82
N ARG A 278 6.31 -8.15 10.10
CA ARG A 278 5.88 -9.43 10.65
C ARG A 278 4.44 -9.35 11.11
N PHE A 279 3.75 -10.47 10.94
CA PHE A 279 2.41 -10.68 11.44
C PHE A 279 2.13 -12.18 11.50
N GLN A 280 1.03 -12.53 12.16
CA GLN A 280 0.63 -13.91 12.34
C GLN A 280 -0.84 -14.05 12.02
N ILE A 281 -1.21 -15.11 11.32
CA ILE A 281 -2.62 -15.47 11.16
C ILE A 281 -2.92 -16.55 12.18
N HIS A 282 -3.93 -16.31 13.01
CA HIS A 282 -4.41 -17.23 14.01
C HIS A 282 -5.87 -17.57 13.73
N LEU A 283 -6.22 -18.81 14.00
CA LEU A 283 -7.60 -19.29 13.98
C LEU A 283 -7.91 -19.86 15.37
N GLU A 284 -9.12 -19.65 15.87
CA GLU A 284 -9.57 -20.28 17.10
C GLU A 284 -9.79 -21.78 16.86
N TYR A 285 -9.46 -22.59 17.87
CA TYR A 285 -9.47 -24.05 17.78
C TYR A 285 -10.84 -24.64 17.39
N ASN A 286 -11.92 -23.98 17.80
CA ASN A 286 -13.31 -24.36 17.49
C ASN A 286 -13.59 -24.35 15.98
N TYR A 287 -12.76 -23.66 15.19
CA TYR A 287 -12.90 -23.54 13.74
C TYR A 287 -11.76 -24.26 12.98
N SER A 288 -11.05 -25.18 13.64
CA SER A 288 -9.97 -25.97 13.02
C SER A 288 -10.36 -26.73 11.75
N ARG A 289 -11.65 -27.00 11.54
CA ARG A 289 -12.20 -27.76 10.39
C ARG A 289 -12.90 -26.90 9.34
N LEU A 290 -12.86 -25.58 9.48
CA LEU A 290 -13.77 -24.70 8.75
C LEU A 290 -13.49 -24.60 7.24
N SER A 291 -12.21 -24.72 6.86
CA SER A 291 -11.74 -24.70 5.49
C SER A 291 -10.29 -25.18 5.43
N GLN A 292 -9.78 -25.48 4.24
CA GLN A 292 -8.34 -25.74 4.07
C GLN A 292 -7.54 -24.51 4.56
N PRO A 293 -6.62 -24.66 5.52
CA PRO A 293 -5.85 -23.53 6.09
C PRO A 293 -5.11 -22.71 5.04
N ALA A 294 -4.70 -23.34 3.94
CA ALA A 294 -4.04 -22.68 2.82
C ALA A 294 -4.95 -21.68 2.09
N HIS A 295 -6.27 -21.90 2.06
CA HIS A 295 -7.23 -20.93 1.48
C HIS A 295 -7.30 -19.66 2.33
N ILE A 296 -7.39 -19.80 3.66
CA ILE A 296 -7.38 -18.66 4.59
C ILE A 296 -6.07 -17.87 4.42
N LEU A 297 -4.93 -18.57 4.38
CA LEU A 297 -3.63 -17.96 4.13
C LEU A 297 -3.64 -17.16 2.81
N ALA A 298 -4.07 -17.78 1.71
CA ALA A 298 -4.09 -17.16 0.39
C ALA A 298 -4.96 -15.91 0.35
N VAL A 299 -6.17 -15.98 0.91
CA VAL A 299 -7.10 -14.85 0.98
C VAL A 299 -6.51 -13.70 1.79
N VAL A 300 -6.00 -13.98 2.99
CA VAL A 300 -5.46 -12.93 3.88
C VAL A 300 -4.25 -12.27 3.25
N LEU A 301 -3.31 -13.05 2.70
CA LEU A 301 -2.15 -12.49 2.00
C LEU A 301 -2.56 -11.66 0.79
N TYR A 302 -3.54 -12.13 0.01
CA TYR A 302 -4.02 -11.41 -1.17
C TYR A 302 -4.66 -10.07 -0.77
N ILE A 303 -5.52 -10.07 0.25
CA ILE A 303 -6.12 -8.84 0.78
C ILE A 303 -5.02 -7.89 1.24
N ILE A 304 -4.09 -8.32 2.11
CA ILE A 304 -3.00 -7.46 2.62
C ILE A 304 -2.14 -6.88 1.48
N SER A 305 -1.82 -7.70 0.47
CA SER A 305 -1.00 -7.28 -0.68
C SER A 305 -1.73 -6.25 -1.54
N ARG A 306 -2.97 -6.57 -1.93
CA ARG A 306 -3.80 -5.73 -2.80
C ARG A 306 -4.26 -4.45 -2.12
N GLU A 307 -4.49 -4.49 -0.81
CA GLU A 307 -4.80 -3.35 0.03
C GLU A 307 -3.59 -2.49 0.38
N ARG A 308 -2.40 -2.86 -0.13
CA ARG A 308 -1.16 -2.09 -0.10
C ARG A 308 -0.69 -1.73 1.30
N GLU A 309 -0.62 -2.72 2.20
CA GLU A 309 -0.06 -2.49 3.54
C GLU A 309 1.47 -2.39 3.60
N HIS A 310 2.16 -2.46 2.46
CA HIS A 310 3.62 -2.33 2.40
C HIS A 310 4.06 -0.88 2.62
N ALA A 311 5.31 -0.72 3.06
CA ALA A 311 5.98 0.57 3.17
C ALA A 311 6.30 1.15 1.78
N TYR A 312 5.28 1.44 0.99
CA TYR A 312 5.37 2.53 0.04
C TYR A 312 5.20 3.83 0.80
N PRO A 313 5.81 4.94 0.35
CA PRO A 313 5.44 6.23 0.88
C PRO A 313 4.03 6.48 0.35
N THR A 314 3.03 6.03 1.09
CA THR A 314 1.65 6.47 1.00
C THR A 314 1.59 7.80 1.72
N ILE A 315 1.28 8.83 0.96
CA ILE A 315 0.03 9.56 1.15
C ILE A 315 -0.78 9.33 -0.13
N PHE A 316 -1.20 8.09 -0.37
CA PHE A 316 -2.56 7.71 0.02
C PHE A 316 -2.60 6.63 1.08
#